data_AF-A0A4Q4BPS0-F1
#
_entry.id   AF-A0A4Q4BPS0-F1
#
_cell.length_a   1.000
_cell.length_b   1.000
_cell.length_c   1.000
_cell.angle_alpha   90.00
_cell.angle_beta   90.00
_cell.angle_gamma   90.00
#
_symmetry.space_group_name_H-M   'P 1'
#
loop_
_entity.id
_entity.type
_entity.pdbx_description
1 polymer ?
#
loop_
_entity_poly.entity_id
_entity_poly.type
_entity_poly.pdbx_seq_one_letter_code
_entity_poly.pdbx_strand_id
1 'polypeptide(L)'
;SFRTGEQPSAAVLRAIEQRLCEGLGFGEHQRVSASHHDTDNLHVHIAINKVHPTRHTVHAPYYDHMTLGKLCGELETTFGLQADNHATQRRGAQGRAVGMEQHAGVESLVGWVQRECLDRIQDVSNWAELHDTLFEHGLELSVRANGFVLTDREGHHAKASSVDRSLSRPRLEQRLGPFEPSAHVPANSPTPADPATSEGAQTIPRTRYEKKPFASRVDTTALYARYQKEKELSAQARTAETVVLRQRQSLELERLRRTGGLQHAATKLLGGDRLTQKALYALAARTRQADLARIRERHRRERHFLRQQFTRKVWAEWLEAQALGGDPVAMQALQARRAVSTHSVEPTVVLPHRAGLATIRDDGHRLQVAQGASQDAVEAALRLAIERYGARLQVTGSDEFKTRVIAAAAHASLPVTFADDGLDRRRQALFP
;
A
#
# COMPACT_ATOMS: atom_id res chain seq x y z
N SER A 1 18.20 -3.95 -1.26
CA SER A 1 18.01 -5.24 -1.97
C SER A 1 18.85 -5.21 -3.23
N PHE A 2 19.24 -6.37 -3.74
CA PHE A 2 19.98 -6.51 -4.99
C PHE A 2 19.02 -6.78 -6.16
N ARG A 3 19.49 -6.70 -7.41
CA ARG A 3 18.65 -7.05 -8.57
C ARG A 3 18.39 -8.56 -8.63
N THR A 4 17.35 -8.95 -9.36
CA THR A 4 17.00 -10.36 -9.55
C THR A 4 18.19 -11.11 -10.17
N GLY A 5 18.57 -12.22 -9.53
CA GLY A 5 19.69 -13.06 -9.96
C GLY A 5 21.06 -12.67 -9.40
N GLU A 6 21.19 -11.52 -8.73
CA GLU A 6 22.43 -11.14 -8.07
C GLU A 6 22.61 -11.85 -6.73
N GLN A 7 23.80 -12.43 -6.52
CA GLN A 7 24.18 -13.13 -5.29
C GLN A 7 25.59 -12.70 -4.85
N PRO A 8 25.76 -11.47 -4.33
CA PRO A 8 27.06 -11.01 -3.87
C PRO A 8 27.57 -11.90 -2.74
N SER A 9 28.88 -12.15 -2.71
CA SER A 9 29.49 -12.97 -1.68
C SER A 9 29.38 -12.32 -0.29
N ALA A 10 29.48 -13.13 0.78
CA ALA A 10 29.46 -12.60 2.15
C ALA A 10 30.53 -11.53 2.42
N ALA A 11 31.68 -11.59 1.72
CA ALA A 11 32.71 -10.57 1.82
C ALA A 11 32.25 -9.23 1.20
N VAL A 12 31.60 -9.29 0.04
CA VAL A 12 31.01 -8.11 -0.62
C VAL A 12 29.89 -7.53 0.24
N LEU A 13 29.00 -8.36 0.80
CA LEU A 13 27.92 -7.90 1.67
C LEU A 13 28.45 -7.16 2.91
N ARG A 14 29.51 -7.66 3.56
CA ARG A 14 30.16 -6.96 4.69
C ARG A 14 30.78 -5.63 4.27
N ALA A 15 31.44 -5.58 3.11
CA ALA A 15 32.04 -4.35 2.61
C ALA A 15 30.98 -3.29 2.25
N ILE A 16 29.86 -3.73 1.66
CA ILE A 16 28.68 -2.87 1.40
C ILE A 16 28.12 -2.33 2.71
N GLU A 17 27.86 -3.21 3.69
CA GLU A 17 27.34 -2.84 5.00
C GLU A 17 28.21 -1.78 5.68
N GLN A 18 29.52 -2.00 5.72
CA GLN A 18 30.46 -1.09 6.33
C GLN A 18 30.46 0.29 5.65
N ARG A 19 30.56 0.33 4.31
CA ARG A 19 30.57 1.61 3.55
C ARG A 19 29.26 2.37 3.69
N LEU A 20 28.12 1.68 3.73
CA LEU A 20 26.83 2.31 3.97
C LEU A 20 26.77 2.94 5.36
N CYS A 21 27.20 2.21 6.39
CA CYS A 21 27.22 2.74 7.75
C CYS A 21 28.20 3.91 7.89
N GLU A 22 29.40 3.84 7.31
CA GLU A 22 30.38 4.93 7.33
C GLU A 22 29.85 6.17 6.60
N GLY A 23 29.35 6.01 5.37
CA GLY A 23 28.87 7.12 4.55
C GLY A 23 27.63 7.82 5.14
N LEU A 24 26.84 7.14 5.96
CA LEU A 24 25.71 7.71 6.70
C LEU A 24 26.11 8.29 8.07
N GLY A 25 27.38 8.18 8.49
CA GLY A 25 27.87 8.65 9.78
C GLY A 25 27.60 7.72 10.96
N PHE A 26 27.33 6.45 10.69
CA PHE A 26 27.08 5.38 11.66
C PHE A 26 28.25 4.40 11.84
N GLY A 27 29.45 4.73 11.35
CA GLY A 27 30.61 3.82 11.39
C GLY A 27 30.95 3.29 12.79
N GLU A 28 30.88 4.16 13.80
CA GLU A 28 31.14 3.83 15.22
C GLU A 28 29.90 3.36 15.99
N HIS A 29 28.74 3.28 15.34
CA HIS A 29 27.49 2.91 15.99
C HIS A 29 27.33 1.39 16.09
N GLN A 30 26.72 0.94 17.18
CA GLN A 30 26.31 -0.45 17.35
C GLN A 30 25.27 -0.81 16.28
N ARG A 31 25.43 -1.98 15.64
CA ARG A 31 24.55 -2.45 14.59
C ARG A 31 24.48 -3.97 14.50
N VAL A 32 23.38 -4.47 13.93
CA VAL A 32 23.15 -5.87 13.62
C VAL A 32 22.67 -5.97 12.17
N SER A 33 23.30 -6.85 11.40
CA SER A 33 23.05 -7.01 9.97
C SER A 33 22.67 -8.45 9.64
N ALA A 34 21.62 -8.65 8.84
CA ALA A 34 21.10 -9.96 8.45
C ALA A 34 20.75 -9.98 6.96
N SER A 35 21.21 -11.01 6.23
CA SER A 35 20.87 -11.23 4.83
C SER A 35 19.75 -12.26 4.69
N HIS A 36 18.71 -11.94 3.92
CA HIS A 36 17.58 -12.84 3.66
C HIS A 36 17.35 -13.08 2.16
N HIS A 37 16.71 -14.20 1.86
CA HIS A 37 16.29 -14.64 0.52
C HIS A 37 14.79 -14.99 0.46
N ASP A 38 14.01 -14.49 1.42
CA ASP A 38 12.57 -14.76 1.55
C ASP A 38 11.71 -13.94 0.58
N THR A 39 12.29 -12.98 -0.15
CA THR A 39 11.68 -12.24 -1.26
C THR A 39 12.40 -12.57 -2.58
N ASP A 40 11.91 -12.04 -3.71
CA ASP A 40 12.45 -12.35 -5.05
C ASP A 40 13.92 -11.91 -5.23
N ASN A 41 14.39 -11.03 -4.36
CA ASN A 41 15.72 -10.45 -4.39
C ASN A 41 16.44 -10.68 -3.06
N LEU A 42 17.73 -11.03 -3.12
CA LEU A 42 18.59 -11.01 -1.95
C LEU A 42 18.56 -9.60 -1.35
N HIS A 43 18.43 -9.52 -0.03
CA HIS A 43 18.41 -8.25 0.66
C HIS A 43 19.07 -8.36 2.03
N VAL A 44 19.59 -7.23 2.51
CA VAL A 44 20.25 -7.12 3.80
C VAL A 44 19.45 -6.13 4.65
N HIS A 45 19.05 -6.55 5.82
CA HIS A 45 18.56 -5.69 6.89
C HIS A 45 19.73 -5.24 7.73
N ILE A 46 19.82 -3.93 7.99
CA ILE A 46 20.80 -3.34 8.89
C ILE A 46 20.03 -2.55 9.95
N ALA A 47 20.07 -3.04 11.20
CA ALA A 47 19.50 -2.36 12.34
C ALA A 47 20.61 -1.62 13.09
N ILE A 48 20.53 -0.30 13.17
CA ILE A 48 21.58 0.57 13.76
C ILE A 48 21.02 1.29 14.98
N ASN A 49 21.76 1.28 16.08
CA ASN A 49 21.46 2.13 17.24
C ASN A 49 21.81 3.58 16.91
N LYS A 50 20.83 4.49 16.91
CA LYS A 50 21.06 5.91 16.59
C LYS A 50 21.78 6.69 17.69
N VAL A 51 21.90 6.14 18.90
CA VAL A 51 22.65 6.75 20.00
C VAL A 51 24.12 6.35 19.88
N HIS A 52 25.02 7.33 19.91
CA HIS A 52 26.45 7.06 19.88
C HIS A 52 26.89 6.34 21.18
N PRO A 53 27.65 5.24 21.11
CA PRO A 53 27.98 4.45 22.29
C PRO A 53 28.84 5.19 23.33
N THR A 54 29.66 6.15 22.90
CA THR A 54 30.55 6.93 23.80
C THR A 54 30.06 8.35 24.07
N ARG A 55 29.49 9.03 23.07
CA ARG A 55 29.02 10.43 23.17
C ARG A 55 27.62 10.53 23.75
N HIS A 56 26.85 9.44 23.74
CA HIS A 56 25.45 9.39 24.19
C HIS A 56 24.52 10.40 23.48
N THR A 57 24.91 10.86 22.29
CA THR A 57 24.12 11.77 21.45
C THR A 57 23.40 10.99 20.34
N VAL A 58 22.22 11.45 19.93
CA VAL A 58 21.48 10.87 18.79
C VAL A 58 22.03 11.42 17.47
N HIS A 59 22.38 10.53 16.54
CA HIS A 59 22.69 10.89 15.15
C HIS A 59 21.45 10.76 14.28
N ALA A 60 21.13 11.80 13.51
CA ALA A 60 20.00 11.84 12.60
C ALA A 60 20.42 12.58 11.30
N PRO A 61 21.03 11.86 10.34
CA PRO A 61 21.51 12.46 9.10
C PRO A 61 20.33 13.11 8.34
N TYR A 62 20.54 14.36 7.89
CA TYR A 62 19.55 15.10 7.14
C TYR A 62 19.51 14.58 5.68
N TYR A 63 18.32 14.21 5.19
CA TYR A 63 18.13 13.63 3.86
C TYR A 63 19.05 12.43 3.53
N ASP A 64 19.17 11.53 4.51
CA ASP A 64 19.91 10.27 4.41
C ASP A 64 19.66 9.45 3.12
N HIS A 65 18.42 9.45 2.60
CA HIS A 65 18.09 8.77 1.34
C HIS A 65 18.89 9.27 0.12
N MET A 66 19.29 10.55 0.07
CA MET A 66 20.10 11.08 -1.04
C MET A 66 21.54 10.56 -0.94
N THR A 67 22.11 10.60 0.26
CA THR A 67 23.44 10.04 0.55
C THR A 67 23.46 8.54 0.29
N LEU A 68 22.43 7.82 0.74
CA LEU A 68 22.25 6.40 0.49
C LEU A 68 22.21 6.09 -1.00
N GLY A 69 21.44 6.85 -1.79
CA GLY A 69 21.37 6.64 -3.24
C GLY A 69 22.70 6.85 -3.95
N LYS A 70 23.47 7.88 -3.55
CA LYS A 70 24.83 8.11 -4.06
C LYS A 70 25.75 6.93 -3.70
N LEU A 71 25.74 6.48 -2.45
CA LEU A 71 26.54 5.34 -1.99
C LEU A 71 26.18 4.07 -2.74
N CYS A 72 24.88 3.80 -2.99
CA CYS A 72 24.47 2.64 -3.77
C CYS A 72 25.06 2.66 -5.19
N GLY A 73 24.98 3.79 -5.90
CA GLY A 73 25.58 3.90 -7.25
C GLY A 73 27.10 3.70 -7.26
N GLU A 74 27.81 4.21 -6.24
CA GLU A 74 29.25 3.98 -6.07
C GLU A 74 29.56 2.50 -5.79
N LEU A 75 28.77 1.85 -4.93
CA LEU A 75 28.93 0.44 -4.58
C LEU A 75 28.63 -0.49 -5.75
N GLU A 76 27.61 -0.17 -6.56
CA GLU A 76 27.28 -0.90 -7.78
C GLU A 76 28.46 -0.91 -8.75
N THR A 77 29.02 0.28 -9.00
CA THR A 77 30.21 0.43 -9.84
C THR A 77 31.40 -0.34 -9.26
N THR A 78 31.62 -0.24 -7.95
CA THR A 78 32.78 -0.85 -7.27
C THR A 78 32.74 -2.37 -7.27
N PHE A 79 31.55 -2.96 -7.11
CA PHE A 79 31.39 -4.41 -7.00
C PHE A 79 30.86 -5.07 -8.28
N GLY A 80 30.72 -4.31 -9.37
CA GLY A 80 30.20 -4.81 -10.64
C GLY A 80 28.76 -5.28 -10.55
N LEU A 81 27.95 -4.62 -9.71
CA LEU A 81 26.52 -4.92 -9.58
C LEU A 81 25.72 -4.16 -10.65
N GLN A 82 24.55 -4.68 -10.96
CA GLN A 82 23.60 -4.07 -11.86
C GLN A 82 23.12 -2.73 -11.30
N ALA A 83 23.17 -1.69 -12.13
CA ALA A 83 22.68 -0.38 -11.75
C ALA A 83 21.18 -0.39 -11.43
N ASP A 84 20.81 0.26 -10.32
CA ASP A 84 19.43 0.54 -9.96
C ASP A 84 19.13 2.04 -9.92
N ASN A 85 17.83 2.36 -9.93
CA ASN A 85 17.36 3.73 -9.87
C ASN A 85 17.44 4.25 -8.44
N HIS A 86 18.59 4.83 -8.11
CA HIS A 86 18.83 5.52 -6.84
C HIS A 86 18.47 7.00 -6.86
N ALA A 87 18.09 7.53 -8.03
CA ALA A 87 17.71 8.92 -8.17
C ALA A 87 16.29 9.12 -7.63
N THR A 88 16.15 10.07 -6.70
CA THR A 88 14.82 10.56 -6.29
C THR A 88 14.26 11.41 -7.43
N GLN A 89 13.69 10.77 -8.46
CA GLN A 89 13.22 11.49 -9.65
C GLN A 89 12.16 12.55 -9.32
N ARG A 90 11.38 12.37 -8.24
CA ARG A 90 10.33 13.32 -7.81
C ARG A 90 10.21 13.37 -6.28
N ARG A 91 10.24 14.57 -5.69
CA ARG A 91 10.29 14.78 -4.22
C ARG A 91 8.90 14.93 -3.59
N GLY A 92 8.70 14.35 -2.42
CA GLY A 92 7.61 14.70 -1.50
C GLY A 92 6.19 14.40 -2.01
N ALA A 93 5.35 15.43 -2.11
CA ALA A 93 3.91 15.28 -2.43
C ALA A 93 3.63 14.85 -3.88
N GLN A 94 4.51 15.22 -4.83
CA GLN A 94 4.39 14.83 -6.24
C GLN A 94 4.61 13.31 -6.41
N GLY A 95 5.64 12.76 -5.75
CA GLY A 95 5.88 11.30 -5.74
C GLY A 95 4.73 10.52 -5.09
N ARG A 96 4.10 11.07 -4.04
CA ARG A 96 2.91 10.47 -3.42
C ARG A 96 1.70 10.50 -4.36
N ALA A 97 1.46 11.59 -5.08
CA ALA A 97 0.35 11.68 -6.02
C ALA A 97 0.49 10.65 -7.15
N VAL A 98 1.68 10.57 -7.77
CA VAL A 98 1.97 9.59 -8.83
C VAL A 98 1.90 8.15 -8.31
N GLY A 99 2.45 7.88 -7.11
CA GLY A 99 2.33 6.55 -6.50
C GLY A 99 0.87 6.16 -6.22
N MET A 100 0.06 7.11 -5.75
CA MET A 100 -1.37 6.90 -5.56
C MET A 100 -2.10 6.68 -6.89
N GLU A 101 -1.77 7.43 -7.94
CA GLU A 101 -2.33 7.28 -9.28
C GLU A 101 -2.04 5.91 -9.88
N GLN A 102 -0.78 5.46 -9.82
CA GLN A 102 -0.36 4.15 -10.33
C GLN A 102 -1.03 3.00 -9.57
N HIS A 103 -1.06 3.10 -8.24
CA HIS A 103 -1.69 2.11 -7.37
C HIS A 103 -3.21 2.10 -7.55
N ALA A 104 -3.85 3.28 -7.67
CA ALA A 104 -5.29 3.39 -7.79
C ALA A 104 -5.81 3.12 -9.21
N GLY A 105 -5.01 3.40 -10.23
CA GLY A 105 -5.43 3.40 -11.63
C GLY A 105 -6.38 4.55 -11.99
N VAL A 106 -6.40 5.62 -11.20
CA VAL A 106 -7.29 6.80 -11.35
C VAL A 106 -6.42 8.04 -11.36
N GLU A 107 -6.66 8.95 -12.32
CA GLU A 107 -5.93 10.22 -12.41
C GLU A 107 -6.24 11.09 -11.18
N SER A 108 -5.21 11.72 -10.60
CA SER A 108 -5.41 12.69 -9.52
C SER A 108 -5.55 14.10 -10.08
N LEU A 109 -6.09 15.02 -9.27
CA LEU A 109 -6.11 16.44 -9.63
C LEU A 109 -4.69 16.96 -9.95
N VAL A 110 -3.66 16.43 -9.30
CA VAL A 110 -2.27 16.82 -9.57
C VAL A 110 -1.85 16.43 -10.99
N GLY A 111 -2.06 15.18 -11.39
CA GLY A 111 -1.72 14.68 -12.72
C GLY A 111 -2.54 15.35 -13.82
N TRP A 112 -3.82 15.60 -13.56
CA TRP A 112 -4.70 16.29 -14.51
C TRP A 112 -4.25 17.74 -14.76
N VAL A 113 -3.98 18.51 -13.69
CA VAL A 113 -3.48 19.90 -13.84
C VAL A 113 -2.14 19.90 -14.58
N GLN A 114 -1.25 18.94 -14.29
CA GLN A 114 0.02 18.79 -15.00
C GLN A 114 -0.18 18.57 -16.50
N ARG A 115 -1.14 17.72 -16.89
CA ARG A 115 -1.39 17.34 -18.29
C ARG A 115 -2.14 18.40 -19.09
N GLU A 116 -3.12 19.05 -18.48
CA GLU A 116 -4.08 19.91 -19.19
C GLU A 116 -3.80 21.40 -19.03
N CYS A 117 -3.25 21.82 -17.88
CA CYS A 117 -3.19 23.23 -17.50
C CYS A 117 -1.76 23.77 -17.36
N LEU A 118 -0.77 22.92 -17.11
CA LEU A 118 0.56 23.36 -16.65
C LEU A 118 1.26 24.29 -17.63
N ASP A 119 1.30 23.92 -18.92
CA ASP A 119 1.96 24.71 -19.95
C ASP A 119 1.32 26.11 -20.04
N ARG A 120 -0.02 26.18 -20.06
CA ARG A 120 -0.76 27.45 -20.07
C ARG A 120 -0.51 28.29 -18.82
N ILE A 121 -0.51 27.67 -17.63
CA ILE A 121 -0.22 28.37 -16.36
C ILE A 121 1.23 28.86 -16.32
N GLN A 122 2.16 28.20 -17.01
CA GLN A 122 3.55 28.64 -17.06
C GLN A 122 3.75 29.87 -17.94
N ASP A 123 2.93 30.04 -18.98
CA ASP A 123 3.03 31.14 -19.96
C ASP A 123 2.40 32.47 -19.50
N VAL A 124 1.59 32.47 -18.43
CA VAL A 124 0.91 33.68 -17.94
C VAL A 124 1.87 34.71 -17.34
N SER A 125 1.56 35.99 -17.56
CA SER A 125 2.43 37.12 -17.17
C SER A 125 1.93 37.90 -15.95
N ASN A 126 0.66 37.73 -15.56
CA ASN A 126 0.07 38.40 -14.39
C ASN A 126 -0.95 37.51 -13.64
N TRP A 127 -1.41 37.97 -12.47
CA TRP A 127 -2.38 37.22 -11.65
C TRP A 127 -3.75 37.08 -12.29
N ALA A 128 -4.22 38.09 -13.03
CA ALA A 128 -5.52 38.04 -13.70
C ALA A 128 -5.56 36.93 -14.75
N GLU A 129 -4.56 36.85 -15.64
CA GLU A 129 -4.42 35.78 -16.65
C GLU A 129 -4.32 34.39 -16.01
N LEU A 130 -3.63 34.27 -14.88
CA LEU A 130 -3.54 33.01 -14.14
C LEU A 130 -4.92 32.59 -13.62
N HIS A 131 -5.65 33.51 -13.00
CA HIS A 131 -6.99 33.23 -12.48
C HIS A 131 -7.98 32.92 -13.59
N ASP A 132 -7.92 33.61 -14.72
CA ASP A 132 -8.74 33.33 -15.91
C ASP A 132 -8.45 31.94 -16.46
N THR A 133 -7.18 31.58 -16.62
CA THR A 133 -6.77 30.24 -17.08
C THR A 133 -7.27 29.16 -16.13
N LEU A 134 -7.16 29.35 -14.82
CA LEU A 134 -7.67 28.39 -13.85
C LEU A 134 -9.21 28.30 -13.90
N PHE A 135 -9.88 29.44 -14.03
CA PHE A 135 -11.34 29.51 -14.11
C PHE A 135 -11.89 28.80 -15.35
N GLU A 136 -11.24 28.96 -16.51
CA GLU A 136 -11.55 28.21 -17.75
C GLU A 136 -11.48 26.68 -17.55
N HIS A 137 -10.69 26.20 -16.60
CA HIS A 137 -10.53 24.80 -16.27
C HIS A 137 -11.34 24.37 -15.01
N GLY A 138 -12.18 25.28 -14.49
CA GLY A 138 -13.00 25.04 -13.30
C GLY A 138 -12.19 24.95 -12.00
N LEU A 139 -11.02 25.56 -11.97
CA LEU A 139 -10.10 25.60 -10.83
C LEU A 139 -10.07 26.97 -10.18
N GLU A 140 -9.76 26.98 -8.89
CA GLU A 140 -9.56 28.19 -8.10
C GLU A 140 -8.22 28.10 -7.35
N LEU A 141 -7.45 29.18 -7.35
CA LEU A 141 -6.23 29.31 -6.54
C LEU A 141 -6.55 30.04 -5.23
N SER A 142 -6.29 29.39 -4.11
CA SER A 142 -6.47 29.98 -2.78
C SER A 142 -5.17 29.94 -1.96
N VAL A 143 -4.97 30.96 -1.12
CA VAL A 143 -3.88 30.98 -0.13
C VAL A 143 -4.31 30.10 1.06
N ARG A 144 -3.52 29.06 1.37
CA ARG A 144 -3.70 28.26 2.58
C ARG A 144 -2.36 28.09 3.29
N ALA A 145 -2.29 28.63 4.51
CA ALA A 145 -1.06 28.71 5.29
C ALA A 145 0.10 29.32 4.47
N ASN A 146 1.24 28.63 4.39
CA ASN A 146 2.44 29.12 3.71
C ASN A 146 2.48 28.82 2.20
N GLY A 147 1.35 28.48 1.57
CA GLY A 147 1.34 28.10 0.16
C GLY A 147 0.01 28.32 -0.55
N PHE A 148 -0.02 27.91 -1.82
CA PHE A 148 -1.21 27.93 -2.65
C PHE A 148 -1.83 26.55 -2.80
N VAL A 149 -3.16 26.54 -2.90
CA VAL A 149 -3.99 25.35 -3.09
C VAL A 149 -4.94 25.59 -4.26
N LEU A 150 -4.87 24.69 -5.24
CA LEU A 150 -5.81 24.58 -6.34
C LEU A 150 -7.02 23.78 -5.86
N THR A 151 -8.22 24.29 -6.08
CA THR A 151 -9.48 23.64 -5.71
C THR A 151 -10.36 23.53 -6.95
N ASP A 152 -10.95 22.37 -7.19
CA ASP A 152 -11.96 22.20 -8.22
C ASP A 152 -13.38 22.48 -7.67
N ARG A 153 -14.38 22.47 -8.55
CA ARG A 153 -15.81 22.65 -8.20
C ARG A 153 -16.42 21.50 -7.37
N GLU A 154 -15.75 20.35 -7.26
CA GLU A 154 -16.20 19.22 -6.44
C GLU A 154 -15.56 19.21 -5.05
N GLY A 155 -14.71 20.22 -4.75
CA GLY A 155 -13.97 20.33 -3.50
C GLY A 155 -12.70 19.49 -3.43
N HIS A 156 -12.27 18.87 -4.52
CA HIS A 156 -10.94 18.27 -4.62
C HIS A 156 -9.90 19.38 -4.54
N HIS A 157 -8.85 19.16 -3.75
CA HIS A 157 -7.80 20.13 -3.55
C HIS A 157 -6.42 19.53 -3.78
N ALA A 158 -5.56 20.30 -4.43
CA ALA A 158 -4.17 19.97 -4.67
C ALA A 158 -3.30 21.16 -4.27
N LYS A 159 -2.24 20.91 -3.48
CA LYS A 159 -1.23 21.93 -3.23
C LYS A 159 -0.57 22.28 -4.57
N ALA A 160 -0.53 23.56 -4.93
CA ALA A 160 -0.01 24.01 -6.23
C ALA A 160 1.44 23.55 -6.45
N SER A 161 2.26 23.59 -5.39
CA SER A 161 3.65 23.12 -5.45
C SER A 161 3.82 21.59 -5.64
N SER A 162 2.74 20.81 -5.52
CA SER A 162 2.74 19.37 -5.83
C SER A 162 2.48 19.10 -7.30
N VAL A 163 1.80 20.04 -7.99
CA VAL A 163 1.63 20.05 -9.45
C VAL A 163 2.97 20.39 -10.08
N ASP A 164 3.53 21.54 -9.74
CA ASP A 164 4.89 21.86 -10.16
C ASP A 164 5.55 22.83 -9.17
N ARG A 165 6.87 22.75 -9.02
CA ARG A 165 7.58 23.62 -8.08
C ARG A 165 7.49 25.10 -8.51
N SER A 166 7.41 25.39 -9.82
CA SER A 166 7.15 26.74 -10.35
C SER A 166 5.87 27.36 -9.79
N LEU A 167 4.85 26.55 -9.50
CA LEU A 167 3.56 26.99 -8.96
C LEU A 167 3.57 27.19 -7.43
N SER A 168 4.74 27.18 -6.81
CA SER A 168 4.83 27.49 -5.38
C SER A 168 4.67 28.97 -5.12
N ARG A 169 4.12 29.30 -3.94
CA ARG A 169 3.93 30.69 -3.50
C ARG A 169 5.12 31.61 -3.75
N PRO A 170 6.34 31.33 -3.26
CA PRO A 170 7.47 32.23 -3.48
C PRO A 170 7.86 32.38 -4.95
N ARG A 171 7.65 31.35 -5.79
CA ARG A 171 8.00 31.43 -7.22
C ARG A 171 6.96 32.17 -8.04
N LEU A 172 5.68 31.97 -7.75
CA LEU A 172 4.61 32.71 -8.40
C LEU A 172 4.65 34.19 -7.98
N GLU A 173 4.87 34.49 -6.70
CA GLU A 173 5.02 35.89 -6.25
C GLU A 173 6.27 36.55 -6.82
N GLN A 174 7.37 35.81 -7.00
CA GLN A 174 8.57 36.31 -7.67
C GLN A 174 8.31 36.64 -9.15
N ARG A 175 7.45 35.88 -9.82
CA ARG A 175 7.19 36.02 -11.27
C ARG A 175 6.08 37.03 -11.57
N LEU A 176 5.00 37.00 -10.80
CA LEU A 176 3.75 37.74 -11.04
C LEU A 176 3.58 38.94 -10.11
N GLY A 177 4.47 39.11 -9.12
CA GLY A 177 4.36 40.14 -8.10
C GLY A 177 3.53 39.70 -6.88
N PRO A 178 3.17 40.63 -5.98
CA PRO A 178 2.39 40.33 -4.78
C PRO A 178 1.07 39.64 -5.14
N PHE A 179 0.64 38.65 -4.35
CA PHE A 179 -0.58 37.90 -4.66
C PHE A 179 -1.82 38.81 -4.74
N GLU A 180 -2.53 38.72 -5.86
CA GLU A 180 -3.84 39.35 -6.05
C GLU A 180 -4.96 38.28 -6.03
N PRO A 181 -6.04 38.48 -5.26
CA PRO A 181 -7.16 37.54 -5.23
C PRO A 181 -7.93 37.54 -6.56
N SER A 182 -8.55 36.40 -6.87
CA SER A 182 -9.38 36.25 -8.08
C SER A 182 -10.62 37.15 -8.02
N ALA A 183 -10.97 37.77 -9.16
CA ALA A 183 -12.25 38.46 -9.35
C ALA A 183 -13.41 37.48 -9.63
N HIS A 184 -13.11 36.21 -9.90
CA HIS A 184 -14.12 35.17 -10.16
C HIS A 184 -14.78 34.71 -8.86
N VAL A 185 -16.08 34.43 -8.93
CA VAL A 185 -16.86 33.85 -7.82
C VAL A 185 -16.27 32.47 -7.45
N PRO A 186 -16.17 32.10 -6.15
CA PRO A 186 -15.59 30.84 -5.72
C PRO A 186 -16.19 29.63 -6.43
N ALA A 187 -15.35 28.69 -6.84
CA ALA A 187 -15.73 27.49 -7.61
C ALA A 187 -16.74 26.59 -6.85
N ASN A 188 -16.82 26.74 -5.53
CA ASN A 188 -17.68 25.97 -4.61
C ASN A 188 -18.88 26.75 -4.06
N SER A 189 -19.20 27.94 -4.58
CA SER A 189 -20.41 28.65 -4.18
C SER A 189 -21.64 27.88 -4.71
N PRO A 190 -22.64 27.55 -3.86
CA PRO A 190 -23.91 27.02 -4.34
C PRO A 190 -24.56 28.11 -5.18
N THR A 191 -24.65 27.91 -6.49
CA THR A 191 -25.43 28.80 -7.36
C THR A 191 -26.86 28.79 -6.82
N PRO A 192 -27.44 29.93 -6.38
CA PRO A 192 -28.87 30.00 -6.18
C PRO A 192 -29.52 29.79 -7.55
N ALA A 193 -30.46 28.86 -7.61
CA ALA A 193 -31.31 28.68 -8.76
C ALA A 193 -32.27 29.88 -8.85
N ASP A 194 -31.86 30.94 -9.54
CA ASP A 194 -32.76 31.98 -10.03
C ASP A 194 -32.29 32.43 -11.44
N PRO A 195 -33.10 32.24 -12.49
CA PRO A 195 -32.76 32.62 -13.85
C PRO A 195 -33.31 34.02 -14.12
N ALA A 196 -32.73 35.06 -13.52
CA ALA A 196 -33.00 36.43 -13.95
C ALA A 196 -31.87 37.35 -13.52
N THR A 197 -31.30 38.06 -14.50
CA THR A 197 -30.39 39.20 -14.33
C THR A 197 -28.91 38.86 -14.07
N SER A 198 -28.14 38.61 -15.14
CA SER A 198 -26.94 39.40 -15.46
C SER A 198 -26.27 38.86 -16.73
N GLU A 199 -26.21 39.72 -17.76
CA GLU A 199 -25.42 39.56 -18.96
C GLU A 199 -23.93 39.67 -18.62
N GLY A 200 -23.31 38.55 -18.29
CA GLY A 200 -21.87 38.40 -18.16
C GLY A 200 -21.53 36.99 -18.59
N ALA A 201 -20.77 36.85 -19.68
CA ALA A 201 -20.49 35.59 -20.36
C ALA A 201 -20.11 34.48 -19.36
N GLN A 202 -21.02 33.54 -19.11
CA GLN A 202 -20.71 32.31 -18.41
C GLN A 202 -19.80 31.51 -19.33
N THR A 203 -18.48 31.70 -19.17
CA THR A 203 -17.47 30.94 -19.89
C THR A 203 -17.64 29.48 -19.47
N ILE A 204 -18.20 28.67 -20.37
CA ILE A 204 -18.30 27.23 -20.16
C ILE A 204 -16.86 26.72 -20.04
N PRO A 205 -16.48 26.05 -18.94
CA PRO A 205 -15.11 25.62 -18.76
C PRO A 205 -14.71 24.68 -19.90
N ARG A 206 -13.55 24.95 -20.52
CA ARG A 206 -13.09 24.26 -21.73
C ARG A 206 -12.91 22.76 -21.46
N THR A 207 -12.40 22.43 -20.29
CA THR A 207 -12.25 21.07 -19.76
C THR A 207 -12.34 21.13 -18.23
N ARG A 208 -12.87 20.07 -17.61
CA ARG A 208 -13.02 19.96 -16.15
C ARG A 208 -12.36 18.68 -15.65
N TYR A 209 -11.77 18.75 -14.46
CA TYR A 209 -11.29 17.56 -13.77
C TYR A 209 -12.46 16.67 -13.38
N GLU A 210 -12.38 15.42 -13.80
CA GLU A 210 -13.27 14.35 -13.39
C GLU A 210 -12.42 13.24 -12.81
N LYS A 211 -12.81 12.73 -11.64
CA LYS A 211 -12.12 11.60 -11.04
C LYS A 211 -12.47 10.31 -11.78
N LYS A 212 -11.75 10.04 -12.87
CA LYS A 212 -11.95 8.86 -13.74
C LYS A 212 -10.68 8.02 -13.89
N PRO A 213 -10.83 6.73 -14.25
CA PRO A 213 -9.70 5.91 -14.62
C PRO A 213 -8.86 6.57 -15.71
N PHE A 214 -7.56 6.25 -15.75
CA PHE A 214 -6.72 6.69 -16.86
C PHE A 214 -7.32 6.27 -18.20
N ALA A 215 -7.14 7.13 -19.20
CA ALA A 215 -7.55 6.82 -20.57
C ALA A 215 -6.87 5.51 -21.00
N SER A 216 -7.70 4.49 -21.21
CA SER A 216 -7.30 3.21 -21.74
C SER A 216 -7.74 3.13 -23.20
N ARG A 217 -7.08 2.26 -23.98
CA ARG A 217 -7.54 1.93 -25.34
C ARG A 217 -8.88 1.19 -25.35
N VAL A 218 -9.33 0.74 -24.18
CA VAL A 218 -10.60 0.04 -23.94
C VAL A 218 -11.57 1.00 -23.24
N ASP A 219 -12.83 1.01 -23.66
CA ASP A 219 -13.87 1.76 -22.96
C ASP A 219 -14.17 1.14 -21.58
N THR A 220 -13.71 1.79 -20.53
CA THR A 220 -13.91 1.37 -19.13
C THR A 220 -15.09 2.08 -18.45
N THR A 221 -15.88 2.88 -19.16
CA THR A 221 -16.96 3.71 -18.56
C THR A 221 -17.98 2.85 -17.79
N ALA A 222 -18.50 1.79 -18.41
CA ALA A 222 -19.45 0.88 -17.78
C ALA A 222 -18.87 0.13 -16.57
N LEU A 223 -17.61 -0.31 -16.65
CA LEU A 223 -16.90 -0.95 -15.55
C LEU A 223 -16.71 0.03 -14.37
N TYR A 224 -16.36 1.28 -14.66
CA TYR A 224 -16.19 2.29 -13.61
C TYR A 224 -17.51 2.66 -12.94
N ALA A 225 -18.61 2.72 -13.69
CA ALA A 225 -19.95 2.91 -13.11
C ALA A 225 -20.33 1.75 -12.16
N ARG A 226 -20.06 0.49 -12.55
CA ARG A 226 -20.24 -0.68 -11.68
C ARG A 226 -19.40 -0.58 -10.40
N TYR A 227 -18.12 -0.21 -10.54
CA TYR A 227 -17.22 0.01 -9.40
C TYR A 227 -17.77 1.05 -8.42
N GLN A 228 -18.24 2.20 -8.93
CA GLN A 228 -18.76 3.26 -8.07
C GLN A 228 -20.01 2.81 -7.30
N LYS A 229 -20.92 2.09 -7.97
CA LYS A 229 -22.11 1.52 -7.32
C LYS A 229 -21.75 0.52 -6.22
N GLU A 230 -20.83 -0.41 -6.49
CA GLU A 230 -20.41 -1.40 -5.50
C GLU A 230 -19.67 -0.77 -4.31
N LYS A 231 -18.85 0.25 -4.58
CA LYS A 231 -18.18 1.04 -3.56
C LYS A 231 -19.17 1.78 -2.67
N GLU A 232 -20.22 2.37 -3.24
CA GLU A 232 -21.27 3.04 -2.49
C GLU A 232 -22.06 2.05 -1.62
N LEU A 233 -22.51 0.93 -2.19
CA LEU A 233 -23.20 -0.13 -1.45
C LEU A 233 -22.36 -0.66 -0.29
N SER A 234 -21.06 -0.91 -0.53
CA SER A 234 -20.12 -1.34 0.51
C SER A 234 -19.95 -0.28 1.61
N ALA A 235 -19.94 1.00 1.25
CA ALA A 235 -19.84 2.10 2.21
C ALA A 235 -21.10 2.23 3.06
N GLN A 236 -22.28 2.08 2.45
CA GLN A 236 -23.58 2.09 3.14
C GLN A 236 -23.68 0.91 4.12
N ALA A 237 -23.38 -0.30 3.66
CA ALA A 237 -23.39 -1.51 4.49
C ALA A 237 -22.43 -1.38 5.69
N ARG A 238 -21.20 -0.92 5.47
CA ARG A 238 -20.24 -0.66 6.55
C ARG A 238 -20.76 0.35 7.57
N THR A 239 -21.43 1.40 7.10
CA THR A 239 -21.99 2.44 7.98
C THR A 239 -23.10 1.85 8.85
N ALA A 240 -24.00 1.07 8.26
CA ALA A 240 -25.06 0.36 8.99
C ALA A 240 -24.47 -0.60 10.05
N GLU A 241 -23.53 -1.46 9.67
CA GLU A 241 -22.88 -2.41 10.59
C GLU A 241 -22.11 -1.71 11.72
N THR A 242 -21.47 -0.58 11.42
CA THR A 242 -20.79 0.22 12.43
C THR A 242 -21.77 0.79 13.47
N VAL A 243 -22.96 1.21 13.04
CA VAL A 243 -24.01 1.69 13.95
C VAL A 243 -24.50 0.56 14.85
N VAL A 244 -24.79 -0.61 14.27
CA VAL A 244 -25.22 -1.80 15.03
C VAL A 244 -24.17 -2.20 16.07
N LEU A 245 -22.89 -2.25 15.67
CA LEU A 245 -21.80 -2.61 16.57
C LEU A 245 -21.67 -1.63 17.74
N ARG A 246 -21.81 -0.31 17.49
CA ARG A 246 -21.79 0.72 18.53
C ARG A 246 -22.96 0.57 19.50
N GLN A 247 -24.17 0.33 18.99
CA GLN A 247 -25.37 0.12 19.81
C GLN A 247 -25.23 -1.12 20.69
N ARG A 248 -24.69 -2.21 20.15
CA ARG A 248 -24.41 -3.43 20.95
C ARG A 248 -23.43 -3.13 22.08
N GLN A 249 -22.34 -2.42 21.79
CA GLN A 249 -21.36 -2.04 22.80
C GLN A 249 -21.97 -1.15 23.89
N SER A 250 -22.79 -0.16 23.52
CA SER A 250 -23.44 0.71 24.50
C SER A 250 -24.36 -0.07 25.44
N LEU A 251 -25.16 -1.01 24.89
CA LEU A 251 -26.02 -1.87 25.69
C LEU A 251 -25.23 -2.80 26.65
N GLU A 252 -24.11 -3.37 26.21
CA GLU A 252 -23.24 -4.18 27.07
C GLU A 252 -22.64 -3.34 28.22
N LEU A 253 -22.22 -2.11 27.94
CA LEU A 253 -21.69 -1.19 28.96
C LEU A 253 -22.78 -0.73 29.94
N GLU A 254 -24.00 -0.47 29.47
CA GLU A 254 -25.13 -0.14 30.33
C GLU A 254 -25.51 -1.30 31.25
N ARG A 255 -25.54 -2.53 30.73
CA ARG A 255 -25.75 -3.74 31.54
C ARG A 255 -24.69 -3.88 32.62
N LEU A 256 -23.41 -3.73 32.26
CA LEU A 256 -22.31 -3.79 33.23
C LEU A 256 -22.44 -2.72 34.33
N ARG A 257 -22.82 -1.49 33.96
CA ARG A 257 -23.09 -0.41 34.92
C ARG A 257 -24.23 -0.76 35.87
N ARG A 258 -25.35 -1.28 35.35
CA ARG A 258 -26.52 -1.70 36.16
C ARG A 258 -26.16 -2.83 37.12
N THR A 259 -25.54 -3.89 36.63
CA THR A 259 -25.10 -5.03 37.48
C THR A 259 -24.11 -4.56 38.54
N GLY A 260 -23.18 -3.68 38.18
CA GLY A 260 -22.24 -3.10 39.13
C GLY A 260 -22.90 -2.25 40.22
N GLY A 261 -23.97 -1.52 39.89
CA GLY A 261 -24.79 -0.80 40.85
C GLY A 261 -25.54 -1.73 41.81
N LEU A 262 -26.13 -2.81 41.29
CA LEU A 262 -26.82 -3.82 42.09
C LEU A 262 -25.87 -4.55 43.05
N GLN A 263 -24.68 -4.94 42.58
CA GLN A 263 -23.65 -5.54 43.45
C GLN A 263 -23.24 -4.59 44.57
N HIS A 264 -23.04 -3.31 44.27
CA HIS A 264 -22.69 -2.31 45.28
C HIS A 264 -23.79 -2.13 46.34
N ALA A 265 -25.06 -2.08 45.90
CA ALA A 265 -26.22 -2.01 46.80
C ALA A 265 -26.34 -3.27 47.67
N ALA A 266 -26.16 -4.47 47.09
CA ALA A 266 -26.20 -5.73 47.83
C ALA A 266 -25.08 -5.82 48.87
N THR A 267 -23.84 -5.46 48.53
CA THR A 267 -22.73 -5.41 49.50
C THR A 267 -22.99 -4.41 50.63
N LYS A 268 -23.65 -3.29 50.33
CA LYS A 268 -24.04 -2.30 51.35
C LYS A 268 -25.12 -2.86 52.30
N LEU A 269 -26.11 -3.59 51.77
CA LEU A 269 -27.21 -4.18 52.55
C LEU A 269 -26.80 -5.38 53.40
N LEU A 270 -25.89 -6.23 52.90
CA LEU A 270 -25.37 -7.40 53.62
C LEU A 270 -24.69 -7.02 54.96
N GLY A 271 -24.19 -5.79 55.09
CA GLY A 271 -23.49 -5.35 56.30
C GLY A 271 -22.20 -6.15 56.57
N GLY A 272 -21.76 -6.18 57.83
CA GLY A 272 -20.59 -6.96 58.27
C GLY A 272 -19.39 -6.12 58.70
N ASP A 273 -18.34 -6.80 59.18
CA ASP A 273 -17.10 -6.15 59.60
C ASP A 273 -16.44 -5.37 58.45
N ARG A 274 -15.73 -4.29 58.80
CA ARG A 274 -15.11 -3.35 57.87
C ARG A 274 -14.15 -4.05 56.89
N LEU A 275 -13.44 -5.07 57.35
CA LEU A 275 -12.52 -5.85 56.51
C LEU A 275 -13.27 -6.66 55.44
N THR A 276 -14.37 -7.31 55.83
CA THR A 276 -15.23 -8.10 54.93
C THR A 276 -15.85 -7.21 53.86
N GLN A 277 -16.37 -6.04 54.22
CA GLN A 277 -16.93 -5.11 53.24
C GLN A 277 -15.88 -4.60 52.24
N LYS A 278 -14.67 -4.27 52.72
CA LYS A 278 -13.57 -3.85 51.84
C LYS A 278 -13.17 -4.96 50.88
N ALA A 279 -13.14 -6.21 51.33
CA ALA A 279 -12.85 -7.37 50.49
C ALA A 279 -13.93 -7.58 49.41
N LEU A 280 -15.22 -7.49 49.77
CA LEU A 280 -16.34 -7.62 48.82
C LEU A 280 -16.32 -6.52 47.75
N TYR A 281 -16.09 -5.26 48.14
CA TYR A 281 -15.97 -4.18 47.16
C TYR A 281 -14.75 -4.34 46.25
N ALA A 282 -13.61 -4.78 46.79
CA ALA A 282 -12.42 -5.04 45.99
C ALA A 282 -12.64 -6.17 44.98
N LEU A 283 -13.34 -7.25 45.38
CA LEU A 283 -13.70 -8.34 44.49
C LEU A 283 -14.64 -7.86 43.37
N ALA A 284 -15.70 -7.13 43.71
CA ALA A 284 -16.63 -6.56 42.72
C ALA A 284 -15.97 -5.54 41.78
N ALA A 285 -14.97 -4.78 42.26
CA ALA A 285 -14.19 -3.90 41.40
C ALA A 285 -13.33 -4.68 40.41
N ARG A 286 -12.65 -5.75 40.85
CA ARG A 286 -11.84 -6.63 39.99
C ARG A 286 -12.67 -7.34 38.93
N THR A 287 -13.83 -7.88 39.29
CA THR A 287 -14.73 -8.54 38.33
C THR A 287 -15.23 -7.54 37.27
N ARG A 288 -15.67 -6.34 37.68
CA ARG A 288 -16.08 -5.28 36.74
C ARG A 288 -14.94 -4.83 35.82
N GLN A 289 -13.70 -4.73 36.32
CA GLN A 289 -12.54 -4.42 35.49
C GLN A 289 -12.29 -5.52 34.45
N ALA A 290 -12.38 -6.79 34.84
CA ALA A 290 -12.22 -7.93 33.94
C ALA A 290 -13.32 -7.97 32.87
N ASP A 291 -14.58 -7.73 33.24
CA ASP A 291 -15.70 -7.70 32.30
C ASP A 291 -15.59 -6.52 31.33
N LEU A 292 -15.19 -5.33 31.80
CA LEU A 292 -14.93 -4.17 30.95
C LEU A 292 -13.80 -4.45 29.95
N ALA A 293 -12.72 -5.09 30.39
CA ALA A 293 -11.62 -5.49 29.52
C ALA A 293 -12.10 -6.48 28.44
N ARG A 294 -12.95 -7.45 28.80
CA ARG A 294 -13.53 -8.41 27.87
C ARG A 294 -14.43 -7.74 26.82
N ILE A 295 -15.29 -6.81 27.22
CA ILE A 295 -16.14 -6.03 26.31
C ILE A 295 -15.28 -5.21 25.33
N ARG A 296 -14.23 -4.54 25.83
CA ARG A 296 -13.32 -3.73 25.00
C ARG A 296 -12.58 -4.59 23.98
N GLU A 297 -12.07 -5.74 24.39
CA GLU A 297 -11.33 -6.64 23.51
C GLU A 297 -12.24 -7.25 22.43
N ARG A 298 -13.45 -7.68 22.80
CA ARG A 298 -14.46 -8.13 21.82
C ARG A 298 -14.76 -7.05 20.79
N HIS A 299 -15.10 -5.84 21.24
CA HIS A 299 -15.40 -4.73 20.34
C HIS A 299 -14.19 -4.33 19.48
N ARG A 300 -12.96 -4.45 19.99
CA ARG A 300 -11.74 -4.27 19.19
C ARG A 300 -11.65 -5.30 18.05
N ARG A 301 -11.89 -6.58 18.35
CA ARG A 301 -11.88 -7.67 17.35
C ARG A 301 -12.98 -7.50 16.31
N GLU A 302 -14.21 -7.20 16.75
CA GLU A 302 -15.34 -6.98 15.85
C GLU A 302 -15.11 -5.76 14.94
N ARG A 303 -14.56 -4.65 15.45
CA ARG A 303 -14.16 -3.52 14.61
C ARG A 303 -13.07 -3.88 13.61
N HIS A 304 -12.11 -4.72 14.02
CA HIS A 304 -11.06 -5.19 13.12
C HIS A 304 -11.64 -6.07 12.00
N PHE A 305 -12.53 -7.00 12.34
CA PHE A 305 -13.24 -7.84 11.38
C PHE A 305 -14.08 -7.02 10.41
N LEU A 306 -14.89 -6.05 10.89
CA LEU A 306 -15.66 -5.15 10.03
C LEU A 306 -14.77 -4.34 9.08
N ARG A 307 -13.58 -3.91 9.52
CA ARG A 307 -12.62 -3.22 8.64
C ARG A 307 -12.11 -4.15 7.53
N GLN A 308 -11.84 -5.40 7.85
CA GLN A 308 -11.38 -6.39 6.87
C GLN A 308 -12.48 -6.77 5.87
N GLN A 309 -13.70 -7.02 6.36
CA GLN A 309 -14.85 -7.38 5.54
C GLN A 309 -15.22 -6.26 4.55
N PHE A 310 -15.27 -5.01 5.03
CA PHE A 310 -15.61 -3.84 4.21
C PHE A 310 -14.35 -3.06 3.79
N THR A 311 -13.27 -3.78 3.50
CA THR A 311 -12.03 -3.16 2.98
C THR A 311 -12.35 -2.46 1.67
N ARG A 312 -12.01 -1.17 1.60
CA ARG A 312 -12.23 -0.38 0.39
C ARG A 312 -11.23 -0.79 -0.67
N LYS A 313 -11.67 -1.54 -1.67
CA LYS A 313 -10.88 -1.81 -2.88
C LYS A 313 -10.71 -0.53 -3.69
N VAL A 314 -9.48 -0.26 -4.12
CA VAL A 314 -9.23 0.79 -5.10
C VAL A 314 -9.61 0.29 -6.50
N TRP A 315 -9.83 1.19 -7.46
CA TRP A 315 -10.25 0.82 -8.82
C TRP A 315 -9.36 -0.26 -9.43
N ALA A 316 -8.03 -0.14 -9.30
CA ALA A 316 -7.09 -1.16 -9.76
C ALA A 316 -7.34 -2.55 -9.17
N GLU A 317 -7.43 -2.66 -7.84
CA GLU A 317 -7.67 -3.94 -7.14
C GLU A 317 -9.05 -4.53 -7.46
N TRP A 318 -10.04 -3.66 -7.64
CA TRP A 318 -11.37 -4.06 -8.06
C TRP A 318 -11.36 -4.61 -9.49
N LEU A 319 -10.65 -3.94 -10.41
CA LEU A 319 -10.50 -4.37 -11.79
C LEU A 319 -9.76 -5.72 -11.88
N GLU A 320 -8.72 -5.91 -11.09
CA GLU A 320 -8.03 -7.20 -10.93
C GLU A 320 -8.97 -8.31 -10.42
N ALA A 321 -9.80 -8.01 -9.43
CA ALA A 321 -10.78 -8.96 -8.94
C ALA A 321 -11.84 -9.34 -9.99
N GLN A 322 -12.33 -8.38 -10.79
CA GLN A 322 -13.27 -8.66 -11.89
C GLN A 322 -12.62 -9.50 -12.99
N ALA A 323 -11.35 -9.22 -13.32
CA ALA A 323 -10.59 -9.98 -14.29
C ALA A 323 -10.33 -11.43 -13.85
N LEU A 324 -9.98 -11.64 -12.58
CA LEU A 324 -9.88 -12.98 -11.98
C LEU A 324 -11.24 -13.70 -11.94
N GLY A 325 -12.33 -12.95 -11.83
CA GLY A 325 -13.70 -13.45 -11.95
C GLY A 325 -14.14 -13.78 -13.38
N GLY A 326 -13.27 -13.59 -14.38
CA GLY A 326 -13.54 -13.93 -15.78
C GLY A 326 -14.19 -12.83 -16.61
N ASP A 327 -14.26 -11.57 -16.13
CA ASP A 327 -14.77 -10.46 -16.93
C ASP A 327 -13.79 -10.10 -18.07
N PRO A 328 -14.16 -10.31 -19.35
CA PRO A 328 -13.24 -10.14 -20.48
C PRO A 328 -12.86 -8.67 -20.72
N VAL A 329 -13.75 -7.73 -20.39
CA VAL A 329 -13.48 -6.29 -20.53
C VAL A 329 -12.50 -5.83 -19.45
N ALA A 330 -12.62 -6.38 -18.24
CA ALA A 330 -11.66 -6.12 -17.16
C ALA A 330 -10.26 -6.66 -17.48
N MET A 331 -10.18 -7.86 -18.06
CA MET A 331 -8.93 -8.46 -18.55
C MET A 331 -8.25 -7.58 -19.61
N GLN A 332 -9.00 -7.13 -20.63
CA GLN A 332 -8.46 -6.25 -21.67
C GLN A 332 -8.01 -4.89 -21.10
N ALA A 333 -8.77 -4.32 -20.16
CA ALA A 333 -8.39 -3.07 -19.51
C ALA A 333 -7.10 -3.19 -18.68
N LEU A 334 -6.87 -4.32 -18.00
CA LEU A 334 -5.62 -4.60 -17.29
C LEU A 334 -4.44 -4.79 -18.23
N GLN A 335 -4.63 -5.52 -19.34
CA GLN A 335 -3.60 -5.71 -20.35
C GLN A 335 -3.19 -4.38 -20.98
N ALA A 336 -4.16 -3.54 -21.35
CA ALA A 336 -3.91 -2.20 -21.88
C ALA A 336 -3.12 -1.32 -20.89
N ARG A 337 -3.45 -1.42 -19.59
CA ARG A 337 -2.74 -0.69 -18.53
C ARG A 337 -1.30 -1.18 -18.33
N ARG A 338 -1.04 -2.48 -18.44
CA ARG A 338 0.32 -3.05 -18.38
C ARG A 338 1.17 -2.68 -19.60
N ALA A 339 0.57 -2.60 -20.79
CA ALA A 339 1.25 -2.15 -22.00
C ALA A 339 1.73 -0.68 -21.94
N VAL A 340 1.07 0.16 -21.15
CA VAL A 340 1.50 1.55 -20.89
C VAL A 340 2.64 1.61 -19.87
N SER A 341 2.65 0.72 -18.86
CA SER A 341 3.70 0.64 -17.84
C SER A 341 5.01 0.02 -18.33
N THR A 342 5.04 -0.64 -19.50
CA THR A 342 6.15 -1.48 -19.98
C THR A 342 7.25 -0.76 -20.76
N HIS A 343 7.34 0.57 -20.69
CA HIS A 343 8.60 1.27 -21.01
C HIS A 343 9.69 1.08 -19.92
N SER A 344 9.50 0.15 -18.99
CA SER A 344 10.54 -0.39 -18.12
C SER A 344 10.19 -1.84 -17.76
N VAL A 345 10.90 -2.77 -18.41
CA VAL A 345 11.13 -4.19 -18.08
C VAL A 345 9.89 -5.04 -17.77
N GLU A 346 9.63 -6.06 -18.60
CA GLU A 346 8.60 -7.08 -18.37
C GLU A 346 8.76 -7.76 -17.00
N PRO A 347 7.75 -7.73 -16.11
CA PRO A 347 7.70 -8.61 -14.95
C PRO A 347 6.91 -9.87 -15.30
N THR A 348 7.60 -11.00 -15.25
CA THR A 348 7.03 -12.35 -15.20
C THR A 348 5.98 -12.43 -14.07
N VAL A 349 4.78 -12.91 -14.38
CA VAL A 349 3.64 -12.99 -13.45
C VAL A 349 3.89 -14.08 -12.41
N VAL A 350 3.99 -13.73 -11.12
CA VAL A 350 4.07 -14.69 -10.01
C VAL A 350 2.72 -14.82 -9.29
N LEU A 351 2.08 -16.00 -9.33
CA LEU A 351 0.84 -16.29 -8.61
C LEU A 351 1.14 -17.02 -7.29
N PRO A 352 0.82 -16.43 -6.11
CA PRO A 352 0.99 -17.11 -4.83
C PRO A 352 -0.13 -18.13 -4.60
N HIS A 353 0.23 -19.41 -4.45
CA HIS A 353 -0.68 -20.47 -4.03
C HIS A 353 -0.45 -20.79 -2.55
N ARG A 354 -1.51 -20.74 -1.73
CA ARG A 354 -1.46 -21.16 -0.32
C ARG A 354 -1.95 -22.60 -0.20
N ALA A 355 -1.02 -23.50 0.10
CA ALA A 355 -1.30 -24.86 0.54
C ALA A 355 -0.59 -25.11 1.87
N GLY A 356 -1.34 -25.06 2.99
CA GLY A 356 -0.78 -25.15 4.35
C GLY A 356 0.03 -23.93 4.79
N LEU A 357 1.04 -24.13 5.63
CA LEU A 357 1.93 -23.09 6.20
C LEU A 357 3.02 -22.58 5.24
N ALA A 358 3.06 -23.05 3.99
CA ALA A 358 4.08 -22.66 3.02
C ALA A 358 3.49 -21.88 1.84
N THR A 359 4.30 -20.95 1.31
CA THR A 359 3.97 -20.19 0.10
C THR A 359 4.61 -20.87 -1.10
N ILE A 360 3.81 -21.28 -2.08
CA ILE A 360 4.28 -21.76 -3.38
C ILE A 360 4.16 -20.59 -4.37
N ARG A 361 5.27 -20.23 -5.03
CA ARG A 361 5.31 -19.17 -6.04
C ARG A 361 5.34 -19.77 -7.43
N ASP A 362 4.46 -19.31 -8.31
CA ASP A 362 4.35 -19.79 -9.68
C ASP A 362 4.63 -18.66 -10.66
N ASP A 363 5.77 -18.69 -11.35
CA ASP A 363 6.16 -17.66 -12.33
C ASP A 363 5.69 -17.97 -13.77
N GLY A 364 4.85 -19.00 -13.94
CA GLY A 364 4.31 -19.41 -15.23
C GLY A 364 5.22 -20.33 -16.05
N HIS A 365 6.50 -20.47 -15.69
CA HIS A 365 7.43 -21.42 -16.29
C HIS A 365 8.02 -22.42 -15.29
N ARG A 366 8.04 -22.08 -13.99
CA ARG A 366 8.49 -22.94 -12.90
C ARG A 366 7.73 -22.62 -11.61
N LEU A 367 7.67 -23.61 -10.72
CA LEU A 367 7.17 -23.46 -9.36
C LEU A 367 8.34 -23.39 -8.38
N GLN A 368 8.28 -22.42 -7.46
CA GLN A 368 9.27 -22.23 -6.40
C GLN A 368 8.64 -22.51 -5.03
N VAL A 369 9.31 -23.36 -4.25
CA VAL A 369 8.92 -23.71 -2.89
C VAL A 369 9.93 -23.08 -1.93
N ALA A 370 9.44 -22.34 -0.93
CA ALA A 370 10.29 -21.67 0.04
C ALA A 370 11.17 -22.65 0.85
N GLN A 371 12.38 -22.21 1.21
CA GLN A 371 13.30 -22.98 2.06
C GLN A 371 12.67 -23.18 3.45
N GLY A 372 12.63 -24.43 3.93
CA GLY A 372 11.94 -24.79 5.18
C GLY A 372 10.45 -25.13 5.05
N ALA A 373 9.90 -25.19 3.82
CA ALA A 373 8.54 -25.70 3.59
C ALA A 373 8.35 -27.10 4.22
N SER A 374 7.15 -27.43 4.68
CA SER A 374 6.82 -28.76 5.20
C SER A 374 6.75 -29.82 4.09
N GLN A 375 6.69 -31.10 4.44
CA GLN A 375 6.54 -32.19 3.46
C GLN A 375 5.22 -32.07 2.67
N ASP A 376 4.11 -31.75 3.36
CA ASP A 376 2.80 -31.51 2.74
C ASP A 376 2.82 -30.37 1.71
N ALA A 377 3.62 -29.34 1.96
CA ALA A 377 3.76 -28.22 1.05
C ALA A 377 4.49 -28.60 -0.25
N VAL A 378 5.49 -29.49 -0.15
CA VAL A 378 6.20 -30.03 -1.32
C VAL A 378 5.28 -30.95 -2.12
N GLU A 379 4.44 -31.76 -1.45
CA GLU A 379 3.42 -32.57 -2.11
C GLU A 379 2.41 -31.71 -2.87
N ALA A 380 1.88 -30.66 -2.22
CA ALA A 380 0.95 -29.74 -2.87
C ALA A 380 1.58 -29.03 -4.07
N ALA A 381 2.85 -28.64 -3.97
CA ALA A 381 3.59 -28.05 -5.09
C ALA A 381 3.76 -29.03 -6.26
N LEU A 382 4.01 -30.31 -5.99
CA LEU A 382 4.09 -31.35 -7.01
C LEU A 382 2.75 -31.58 -7.72
N ARG A 383 1.63 -31.64 -6.98
CA ARG A 383 0.30 -31.77 -7.59
C ARG A 383 0.00 -30.60 -8.52
N LEU A 384 0.29 -29.37 -8.07
CA LEU A 384 0.11 -28.17 -8.87
C LEU A 384 1.04 -28.18 -10.11
N ALA A 385 2.26 -28.67 -9.96
CA ALA A 385 3.21 -28.79 -11.06
C ALA A 385 2.73 -29.78 -12.13
N ILE A 386 2.17 -30.92 -11.71
CA ILE A 386 1.62 -31.94 -12.63
C ILE A 386 0.43 -31.37 -13.40
N GLU A 387 -0.47 -30.67 -12.71
CA GLU A 387 -1.65 -30.05 -13.33
C GLU A 387 -1.26 -28.99 -14.38
N ARG A 388 -0.21 -28.21 -14.10
CA ARG A 388 0.18 -27.07 -14.94
C ARG A 388 1.18 -27.40 -16.04
N TYR A 389 2.14 -28.27 -15.76
CA TYR A 389 3.29 -28.56 -16.64
C TYR A 389 3.32 -30.03 -17.12
N GLY A 390 2.40 -30.87 -16.64
CA GLY A 390 2.30 -32.28 -17.00
C GLY A 390 3.16 -33.20 -16.12
N ALA A 391 3.09 -34.50 -16.40
CA ALA A 391 3.67 -35.55 -15.56
C ALA A 391 5.20 -35.64 -15.61
N ARG A 392 5.89 -34.92 -16.52
CA ARG A 392 7.35 -34.94 -16.62
C ARG A 392 7.94 -33.63 -16.11
N LEU A 393 8.58 -33.67 -14.94
CA LEU A 393 9.05 -32.47 -14.25
C LEU A 393 10.57 -32.45 -14.08
N GLN A 394 11.18 -31.27 -14.20
CA GLN A 394 12.57 -31.05 -13.84
C GLN A 394 12.65 -30.43 -12.44
N VAL A 395 13.42 -31.05 -11.55
CA VAL A 395 13.58 -30.59 -10.16
C VAL A 395 14.99 -30.06 -9.97
N THR A 396 15.10 -28.78 -9.61
CA THR A 396 16.37 -28.12 -9.29
C THR A 396 16.35 -27.64 -7.84
N GLY A 397 17.48 -27.74 -7.14
CA GLY A 397 17.58 -27.43 -5.72
C GLY A 397 18.67 -28.24 -5.01
N SER A 398 18.76 -28.09 -3.69
CA SER A 398 19.69 -28.85 -2.84
C SER A 398 19.37 -30.35 -2.84
N ASP A 399 20.35 -31.19 -2.50
CA ASP A 399 20.16 -32.65 -2.43
C ASP A 399 19.12 -33.05 -1.36
N GLU A 400 19.06 -32.29 -0.26
CA GLU A 400 18.02 -32.43 0.76
C GLU A 400 16.63 -32.15 0.17
N PHE A 401 16.49 -31.08 -0.61
CA PHE A 401 15.23 -30.75 -1.27
C PHE A 401 14.81 -31.81 -2.29
N LYS A 402 15.74 -32.28 -3.13
CA LYS A 402 15.49 -33.36 -4.09
C LYS A 402 15.04 -34.65 -3.40
N THR A 403 15.65 -34.99 -2.27
CA THR A 403 15.27 -36.16 -1.46
C THR A 403 13.85 -36.02 -0.92
N ARG A 404 13.49 -34.83 -0.43
CA ARG A 404 12.13 -34.55 0.06
C ARG A 404 11.08 -34.56 -1.05
N VAL A 405 11.42 -34.07 -2.24
CA VAL A 405 10.55 -34.13 -3.43
C VAL A 405 10.28 -35.59 -3.83
N ILE A 406 11.31 -36.43 -3.82
CA ILE A 406 11.15 -37.88 -4.08
C ILE A 406 10.25 -38.52 -3.01
N ALA A 407 10.51 -38.25 -1.73
CA ALA A 407 9.73 -38.83 -0.63
C ALA A 407 8.26 -38.40 -0.67
N ALA A 408 7.98 -37.13 -0.99
CA ALA A 408 6.62 -36.62 -1.16
C ALA A 408 5.92 -37.25 -2.37
N ALA A 409 6.61 -37.37 -3.51
CA ALA A 409 6.06 -38.02 -4.71
C ALA A 409 5.73 -39.50 -4.49
N ALA A 410 6.59 -40.22 -3.76
CA ALA A 410 6.40 -41.62 -3.42
C ALA A 410 5.27 -41.83 -2.40
N HIS A 411 5.28 -41.06 -1.31
CA HIS A 411 4.27 -41.18 -0.24
C HIS A 411 2.85 -40.87 -0.74
N ALA A 412 2.71 -39.90 -1.64
CA ALA A 412 1.41 -39.47 -2.17
C ALA A 412 1.00 -40.19 -3.45
N SER A 413 1.74 -41.21 -3.87
CA SER A 413 1.53 -41.99 -5.09
C SER A 413 1.26 -41.14 -6.34
N LEU A 414 2.03 -40.07 -6.54
CA LEU A 414 1.77 -39.10 -7.62
C LEU A 414 2.25 -39.64 -8.98
N PRO A 415 1.48 -39.44 -10.07
CA PRO A 415 1.87 -39.86 -11.42
C PRO A 415 2.90 -38.87 -12.01
N VAL A 416 4.11 -38.86 -11.46
CA VAL A 416 5.21 -37.97 -11.87
C VAL A 416 6.44 -38.77 -12.29
N THR A 417 7.09 -38.31 -13.36
CA THR A 417 8.39 -38.76 -13.86
C THR A 417 9.37 -37.59 -13.79
N PHE A 418 10.56 -37.81 -13.27
CA PHE A 418 11.58 -36.77 -13.21
C PHE A 418 12.47 -36.79 -14.45
N ALA A 419 12.82 -35.62 -14.98
CA ALA A 419 13.72 -35.51 -16.13
C ALA A 419 15.18 -35.97 -15.84
N ASP A 420 15.52 -36.14 -14.56
CA ASP A 420 16.80 -36.69 -14.10
C ASP A 420 16.64 -38.20 -13.79
N ASP A 421 17.28 -39.04 -14.60
CA ASP A 421 17.21 -40.51 -14.51
C ASP A 421 17.70 -41.07 -13.18
N GLY A 422 18.54 -40.32 -12.45
CA GLY A 422 18.98 -40.69 -11.10
C GLY A 422 17.91 -40.44 -10.05
N LEU A 423 17.17 -39.32 -10.18
CA LEU A 423 16.05 -38.99 -9.28
C LEU A 423 14.85 -39.91 -9.53
N ASP A 424 14.52 -40.23 -10.79
CA ASP A 424 13.38 -41.09 -11.08
C ASP A 424 13.62 -42.54 -10.65
N ARG A 425 14.84 -43.08 -10.83
CA ARG A 425 15.20 -44.41 -10.29
C ARG A 425 15.06 -44.48 -8.76
N ARG A 426 15.44 -43.42 -8.04
CA ARG A 426 15.29 -43.35 -6.57
C ARG A 426 13.83 -43.27 -6.15
N ARG A 427 12.97 -42.58 -6.90
CA ARG A 427 11.52 -42.58 -6.67
C ARG A 427 10.92 -43.97 -6.91
N GLN A 428 11.28 -44.63 -8.00
CA GLN A 428 10.80 -45.99 -8.31
C GLN A 428 11.24 -47.02 -7.27
N ALA A 429 12.46 -46.90 -6.71
CA ALA A 429 12.94 -47.79 -5.65
C ALA A 429 12.16 -47.65 -4.32
N LEU A 430 11.44 -46.54 -4.12
CA LEU A 430 10.59 -46.30 -2.95
C LEU A 430 9.11 -46.68 -3.21
N PHE A 431 8.80 -47.12 -4.43
CA PHE A 431 7.51 -47.66 -4.87
C PHE A 431 7.63 -49.19 -5.02
N PRO A 432 7.12 -50.01 -4.09
CA PRO A 432 6.90 -51.43 -4.35
C PRO A 432 5.75 -51.67 -5.33
#